data_AF-A0AAD9J1G4-F1
#
_entry.id   AF-A0AAD9J1G4-F1
#
_cell.length_a   1.000
_cell.length_b   1.000
_cell.length_c   1.000
_cell.angle_alpha   90.00
_cell.angle_beta   90.00
_cell.angle_gamma   90.00
#
_symmetry.space_group_name_H-M   'P 1'
#
loop_
_entity.id
_entity.type
_entity.pdbx_description
1 polymer ?
#
loop_
_entity_poly.entity_id
_entity_poly.type
_entity_poly.pdbx_seq_one_letter_code
_entity_poly.pdbx_strand_id
1 'polypeptide(L)'
;MPVSLTSQEGIISSHVSKDTGCGSDKSPWVISGLPGQRIALAIIDFGNEITKLENKTLPYPLYGYIQDGRERITFHADVERERLLYESKTNKVEIELQNTDSTPGFLLKYQKIGCADLMPPAYAWYKRDGDQAVIGCEWSQKTWHLSCNGRSWSGVVGNCSEPATQEPVNLQKERELPPVMNELTPIRIWERPLPDLPDKPLASDSTETYPGTKRGRTPGDGDEAVGVCGLKEDTLRVCPGNFLHIQCQLGEVIVPSSAKFGRMEFNDCVLVKELIGCENDVLFLVDRWCSGQKECEASVPNSELDHANNNCLQYLRKYLELDYSCMKSKLYVPLNNRSISKY
;
A
#
# COMPACT_ATOMS: atom_id res chain seq x y z
N MET A 1 1.20 -13.85 -22.55
CA MET A 1 0.40 -12.61 -22.51
C MET A 1 0.88 -11.80 -21.30
N PRO A 2 1.06 -10.49 -21.42
CA PRO A 2 1.56 -9.67 -20.33
C PRO A 2 0.57 -9.61 -19.15
N VAL A 3 1.09 -9.51 -17.93
CA VAL A 3 0.29 -9.45 -16.70
C VAL A 3 0.19 -8.01 -16.24
N SER A 4 -1.00 -7.42 -16.33
CA SER A 4 -1.22 -6.01 -16.02
C SER A 4 -1.51 -5.75 -14.54
N LEU A 5 -0.69 -4.90 -13.92
CA LEU A 5 -0.80 -4.47 -12.53
C LEU A 5 -1.45 -3.09 -12.45
N THR A 6 -2.71 -3.07 -11.98
CA THR A 6 -3.55 -1.88 -11.97
C THR A 6 -3.58 -1.11 -10.64
N SER A 7 -3.07 -1.69 -9.54
CA SER A 7 -3.13 -1.00 -8.24
C SER A 7 -2.24 0.23 -8.20
N GLN A 8 -2.53 1.12 -7.24
CA GLN A 8 -1.69 2.28 -6.97
C GLN A 8 -0.27 1.89 -6.55
N GLU A 9 -0.15 0.82 -5.78
CA GLU A 9 1.12 0.24 -5.32
C GLU A 9 0.98 -1.28 -5.15
N GLY A 10 2.10 -1.97 -5.04
CA GLY A 10 2.10 -3.42 -4.77
C GLY A 10 3.48 -4.04 -4.81
N ILE A 11 3.51 -5.36 -4.63
CA ILE A 11 4.75 -6.15 -4.59
C ILE A 11 4.71 -7.28 -5.61
N ILE A 12 5.84 -7.49 -6.28
CA ILE A 12 6.12 -8.61 -7.17
C ILE A 12 7.17 -9.48 -6.48
N SER A 13 6.84 -10.75 -6.24
CA SER A 13 7.77 -11.73 -5.66
C SER A 13 8.47 -12.51 -6.77
N SER A 14 9.80 -12.62 -6.68
CA SER A 14 10.59 -13.49 -7.55
C SER A 14 10.15 -14.95 -7.43
N HIS A 15 9.95 -15.46 -6.22
CA HIS A 15 9.47 -16.83 -5.98
C HIS A 15 8.10 -17.08 -6.65
N VAL A 16 7.14 -16.18 -6.43
CA VAL A 16 5.82 -16.27 -7.06
C VAL A 16 5.92 -16.23 -8.59
N SER A 17 6.80 -15.38 -9.12
CA SER A 17 7.05 -15.28 -10.57
C SER A 17 7.63 -16.59 -11.12
N LYS A 18 8.49 -17.28 -10.35
CA LYS A 18 9.03 -18.60 -10.68
C LYS A 18 7.93 -19.66 -10.75
N ASP A 19 7.13 -19.76 -9.68
CA ASP A 19 6.12 -20.81 -9.53
C ASP A 19 4.99 -20.68 -10.55
N THR A 20 4.60 -19.44 -10.85
CA THR A 20 3.49 -19.13 -11.76
C THR A 20 3.93 -18.98 -13.21
N GLY A 21 5.22 -18.80 -13.48
CA GLY A 21 5.75 -18.40 -14.79
C GLY A 21 5.43 -16.96 -15.21
N CYS A 22 4.74 -16.18 -14.37
CA CYS A 22 4.45 -14.78 -14.62
C CYS A 22 5.72 -13.93 -14.44
N GLY A 23 5.89 -12.89 -15.25
CA GLY A 23 7.09 -12.07 -15.26
C GLY A 23 8.23 -12.56 -16.15
N SER A 24 8.04 -13.66 -16.89
CA SER A 24 9.01 -14.11 -17.91
C SER A 24 8.92 -13.26 -19.19
N ASP A 25 9.86 -13.48 -20.11
CA ASP A 25 9.86 -12.95 -21.49
C ASP A 25 8.52 -13.12 -22.26
N LYS A 26 7.79 -14.22 -22.02
CA LYS A 26 6.51 -14.54 -22.66
C LYS A 26 5.30 -13.89 -21.98
N SER A 27 5.45 -13.52 -20.71
CA SER A 27 4.39 -12.99 -19.86
C SER A 27 4.93 -11.96 -18.87
N PRO A 28 5.48 -10.84 -19.37
CA PRO A 28 6.12 -9.85 -18.51
C PRO A 28 5.10 -9.12 -17.65
N TRP A 29 5.57 -8.55 -16.54
CA TRP A 29 4.75 -7.70 -15.68
C TRP A 29 4.60 -6.32 -16.30
N VAL A 30 3.39 -5.80 -16.40
CA VAL A 30 3.11 -4.48 -16.96
C VAL A 30 2.46 -3.62 -15.90
N ILE A 31 3.13 -2.56 -15.46
CA ILE A 31 2.57 -1.58 -14.52
C ILE A 31 2.15 -0.36 -15.34
N SER A 32 0.88 0.04 -15.21
CA SER A 32 0.33 1.19 -15.95
C SER A 32 -0.34 2.16 -15.00
N GLY A 33 0.19 3.38 -14.94
CA GLY A 33 -0.39 4.53 -14.27
C GLY A 33 -1.27 5.36 -15.20
N LEU A 34 -2.04 6.28 -14.60
CA LEU A 34 -2.80 7.27 -15.36
C LEU A 34 -1.84 8.25 -16.06
N PRO A 35 -2.27 8.93 -17.14
CA PRO A 35 -1.49 10.00 -17.75
C PRO A 35 -1.05 11.00 -16.68
N GLY A 36 0.19 11.47 -16.78
CA GLY A 36 0.78 12.38 -15.80
C GLY A 36 1.41 11.74 -14.56
N GLN A 37 1.15 10.44 -14.31
CA GLN A 37 1.84 9.67 -13.27
C GLN A 37 3.12 9.02 -13.81
N ARG A 38 4.04 8.72 -12.89
CA ARG A 38 5.26 7.93 -13.09
C ARG A 38 5.23 6.73 -12.15
N ILE A 39 6.20 5.84 -12.28
CA ILE A 39 6.27 4.58 -11.55
C ILE A 39 7.64 4.52 -10.87
N ALA A 40 7.63 4.52 -9.54
CA ALA A 40 8.81 4.26 -8.74
C ALA A 40 8.89 2.76 -8.43
N LEU A 41 10.08 2.20 -8.58
CA LEU A 41 10.41 0.82 -8.29
C LEU A 41 11.48 0.80 -7.19
N ALA A 42 11.26 -0.01 -6.18
CA ALA A 42 12.25 -0.34 -5.14
C ALA A 42 12.40 -1.86 -5.07
N ILE A 43 13.56 -2.31 -4.59
CA ILE A 43 13.86 -3.74 -4.45
C ILE A 43 14.16 -4.06 -3.00
N ILE A 44 13.66 -5.21 -2.52
CA ILE A 44 14.18 -5.88 -1.33
C ILE A 44 14.98 -7.09 -1.81
N ASP A 45 16.27 -7.09 -1.54
CA ASP A 45 17.22 -8.13 -1.91
C ASP A 45 17.47 -9.09 -0.73
N PHE A 46 17.25 -10.38 -0.94
CA PHE A 46 17.52 -11.44 0.05
C PHE A 46 18.84 -12.19 -0.22
N GLY A 47 19.64 -11.77 -1.20
CA GLY A 47 20.89 -12.40 -1.63
C GLY A 47 22.14 -12.02 -0.84
N ASN A 48 21.98 -11.31 0.28
CA ASN A 48 22.99 -10.53 0.98
C ASN A 48 24.25 -11.30 1.48
N GLU A 49 24.28 -12.63 1.37
CA GLU A 49 25.41 -13.49 1.77
C GLU A 49 26.12 -14.21 0.59
N ILE A 50 25.47 -14.41 -0.57
CA ILE A 50 26.12 -15.04 -1.73
C ILE A 50 27.27 -14.15 -2.24
N THR A 51 27.11 -12.84 -2.11
CA THR A 51 28.06 -11.82 -2.58
C THR A 51 29.19 -11.54 -1.59
N LYS A 52 28.97 -11.77 -0.28
CA LYS A 52 30.02 -11.65 0.75
C LYS A 52 31.00 -12.82 0.73
N LEU A 53 30.55 -14.02 0.36
CA LEU A 53 31.36 -15.24 0.46
C LEU A 53 32.45 -15.37 -0.62
N GLU A 54 32.26 -14.81 -1.83
CA GLU A 54 33.10 -15.23 -2.96
C GLU A 54 34.26 -14.30 -3.34
N ASN A 55 34.46 -13.14 -2.70
CA ASN A 55 35.59 -12.23 -3.03
C ASN A 55 35.78 -12.04 -4.57
N LYS A 56 34.69 -12.16 -5.35
CA LYS A 56 34.73 -12.19 -6.79
C LYS A 56 34.48 -10.78 -7.30
N THR A 57 35.54 -10.18 -7.81
CA THR A 57 35.47 -9.28 -8.94
C THR A 57 34.80 -10.03 -10.10
N LEU A 58 33.47 -9.92 -10.25
CA LEU A 58 32.66 -10.19 -11.47
C LEU A 58 31.17 -9.98 -11.13
N PRO A 59 30.32 -9.63 -12.12
CA PRO A 59 29.09 -8.87 -11.89
C PRO A 59 28.05 -9.64 -11.07
N TYR A 60 27.37 -8.90 -10.18
CA TYR A 60 26.23 -9.38 -9.41
C TYR A 60 25.20 -10.09 -10.31
N PRO A 61 24.55 -11.18 -9.84
CA PRO A 61 23.52 -11.89 -10.59
C PRO A 61 22.49 -10.94 -11.22
N LEU A 62 22.19 -11.15 -12.49
CA LEU A 62 21.16 -10.38 -13.19
C LEU A 62 19.78 -10.82 -12.71
N TYR A 63 18.98 -9.90 -12.20
CA TYR A 63 17.59 -10.17 -11.80
C TYR A 63 16.61 -9.94 -12.94
N GLY A 64 16.88 -8.99 -13.84
CA GLY A 64 15.98 -8.74 -14.96
C GLY A 64 16.17 -7.41 -15.68
N TYR A 65 15.13 -7.05 -16.42
CA TYR A 65 15.06 -5.85 -17.24
C TYR A 65 13.78 -5.06 -16.96
N ILE A 66 13.89 -3.74 -16.99
CA ILE A 66 12.78 -2.80 -16.95
C ILE A 66 12.76 -2.08 -18.29
N GLN A 67 11.65 -2.20 -19.01
CA GLN A 67 11.39 -1.48 -20.25
C GLN A 67 10.52 -0.26 -19.94
N ASP A 68 11.06 0.93 -20.17
CA ASP A 68 10.37 2.22 -19.99
C ASP A 68 10.39 3.00 -21.31
N GLY A 69 9.31 2.89 -22.08
CA GLY A 69 9.24 3.43 -23.43
C GLY A 69 10.31 2.80 -24.34
N ARG A 70 11.36 3.57 -24.69
CA ARG A 70 12.47 3.12 -25.53
C ARG A 70 13.70 2.69 -24.73
N GLU A 71 13.76 3.02 -23.44
CA GLU A 71 14.89 2.68 -22.59
C GLU A 71 14.69 1.28 -22.00
N ARG A 72 15.76 0.48 -22.00
CA ARG A 72 15.80 -0.84 -21.36
C ARG A 72 16.88 -0.82 -20.29
N ILE A 73 16.48 -0.97 -19.03
CA ILE A 73 17.33 -0.88 -17.87
C ILE A 73 17.54 -2.29 -17.30
N THR A 74 18.79 -2.71 -17.10
CA THR A 74 19.13 -3.95 -16.40
C THR A 74 19.23 -3.71 -14.91
N PHE A 75 18.72 -4.63 -14.10
CA PHE A 75 18.93 -4.60 -12.66
C PHE A 75 19.48 -5.92 -12.12
N HIS A 76 20.38 -5.79 -11.17
CA HIS A 76 21.18 -6.87 -10.61
C HIS A 76 20.95 -6.96 -9.10
N ALA A 77 21.37 -8.10 -8.55
CA ALA A 77 21.54 -8.27 -7.12
C ALA A 77 22.48 -7.20 -6.54
N ASP A 78 22.30 -6.92 -5.26
CA ASP A 78 23.11 -5.96 -4.54
C ASP A 78 23.33 -6.41 -3.08
N VAL A 79 24.26 -5.75 -2.40
CA VAL A 79 24.51 -5.93 -0.97
C VAL A 79 23.51 -5.14 -0.12
N GLU A 80 22.91 -4.09 -0.67
CA GLU A 80 21.91 -3.31 0.05
C GLU A 80 20.57 -4.05 0.05
N ARG A 81 20.08 -4.37 1.26
CA ARG A 81 18.84 -5.15 1.45
C ARG A 81 17.63 -4.44 0.85
N GLU A 82 17.50 -3.13 1.02
CA GLU A 82 16.38 -2.37 0.47
C GLU A 82 16.89 -1.08 -0.17
N ARG A 83 16.56 -0.87 -1.44
CA ARG A 83 16.98 0.33 -2.17
C ARG A 83 15.98 0.77 -3.23
N LEU A 84 16.00 2.06 -3.54
CA LEU A 84 15.31 2.60 -4.72
C LEU A 84 16.01 2.05 -5.96
N LEU A 85 15.25 1.38 -6.82
CA LEU A 85 15.78 0.74 -8.02
C LEU A 85 15.71 1.65 -9.23
N TYR A 86 14.54 2.26 -9.47
CA TYR A 86 14.31 3.06 -10.68
C TYR A 86 13.09 3.96 -10.53
N GLU A 87 13.14 5.15 -11.14
CA GLU A 87 11.98 6.01 -11.33
C GLU A 87 11.71 6.18 -12.82
N SER A 88 10.50 5.81 -13.25
CA SER A 88 10.14 5.85 -14.66
C SER A 88 9.93 7.26 -15.19
N LYS A 89 10.25 7.45 -16.46
CA LYS A 89 9.96 8.65 -17.25
C LYS A 89 8.55 8.60 -17.84
N THR A 90 8.02 7.42 -18.14
CA THR A 90 6.67 7.26 -18.65
C THR A 90 5.69 6.78 -17.58
N ASN A 91 4.40 6.75 -17.91
CA ASN A 91 3.34 6.21 -17.06
C ASN A 91 3.16 4.70 -17.22
N LYS A 92 4.03 4.00 -17.96
CA LYS A 92 3.92 2.55 -18.20
C LYS A 92 5.30 1.90 -18.27
N VAL A 93 5.55 0.94 -17.38
CA VAL A 93 6.76 0.11 -17.42
C VAL A 93 6.41 -1.36 -17.59
N GLU A 94 7.30 -2.08 -18.26
CA GLU A 94 7.23 -3.52 -18.43
C GLU A 94 8.48 -4.16 -17.80
N ILE A 95 8.29 -5.20 -16.99
CA ILE A 95 9.34 -5.83 -16.19
C ILE A 95 9.43 -7.30 -16.56
N GLU A 96 10.63 -7.69 -16.95
CA GLU A 96 11.02 -9.06 -17.28
C GLU A 96 12.01 -9.56 -16.24
N LEU A 97 11.69 -10.65 -15.56
CA LEU A 97 12.55 -11.29 -14.57
C LEU A 97 13.32 -12.44 -15.20
N GLN A 98 14.64 -12.47 -14.98
CA GLN A 98 15.49 -13.63 -15.27
C GLN A 98 15.65 -14.45 -14.00
N ASN A 99 14.60 -15.20 -13.65
CA ASN A 99 14.63 -16.02 -12.46
C ASN A 99 15.29 -17.37 -12.76
N THR A 100 16.53 -17.56 -12.31
CA THR A 100 17.24 -18.85 -12.41
C THR A 100 17.20 -19.55 -11.06
N ASP A 101 17.45 -20.87 -11.04
CA ASP A 101 17.58 -21.61 -9.78
C ASP A 101 18.73 -21.12 -8.89
N SER A 102 19.66 -20.37 -9.48
CA SER A 102 20.83 -19.80 -8.82
C SER A 102 20.65 -18.34 -8.38
N THR A 103 19.59 -17.63 -8.81
CA THR A 103 19.36 -16.25 -8.37
C THR A 103 18.78 -16.24 -6.97
N PRO A 104 19.36 -15.48 -6.03
CA PRO A 104 18.73 -15.27 -4.73
C PRO A 104 17.34 -14.65 -4.87
N GLY A 105 16.50 -14.90 -3.88
CA GLY A 105 15.17 -14.32 -3.83
C GLY A 105 15.23 -12.79 -3.69
N PHE A 106 14.27 -12.12 -4.28
CA PHE A 106 14.03 -10.69 -4.11
C PHE A 106 12.54 -10.34 -4.25
N LEU A 107 12.16 -9.15 -3.78
CA LEU A 107 10.85 -8.53 -4.01
C LEU A 107 11.03 -7.21 -4.73
N LEU A 108 10.15 -6.93 -5.70
CA LEU A 108 10.03 -5.60 -6.29
C LEU A 108 8.79 -4.91 -5.75
N LYS A 109 8.99 -3.79 -5.07
CA LYS A 109 7.93 -2.85 -4.69
C LYS A 109 7.73 -1.87 -5.83
N TYR A 110 6.49 -1.64 -6.23
CA TYR A 110 6.15 -0.58 -7.18
C TYR A 110 5.14 0.37 -6.58
N GLN A 111 5.24 1.63 -6.97
CA GLN A 111 4.29 2.66 -6.61
C GLN A 111 4.10 3.62 -7.78
N LYS A 112 2.84 3.92 -8.09
CA LYS A 112 2.49 5.02 -8.98
C LYS A 112 2.65 6.33 -8.22
N ILE A 113 3.57 7.16 -8.70
CA ILE A 113 3.95 8.45 -8.12
C ILE A 113 3.54 9.59 -9.05
N GLY A 114 3.37 10.79 -8.50
CA GLY A 114 2.86 11.93 -9.22
C GLY A 114 1.33 11.92 -9.35
N CYS A 115 0.80 13.09 -9.71
CA CYS A 115 -0.62 13.29 -9.86
C CYS A 115 -1.08 12.95 -11.28
N ALA A 116 -2.22 12.27 -11.37
CA ALA A 116 -2.86 11.99 -12.65
C ALA A 116 -3.33 13.29 -13.31
N ASP A 117 -3.25 13.35 -14.64
CA ASP A 117 -3.79 14.46 -15.40
C ASP A 117 -5.30 14.55 -15.21
N LEU A 118 -5.77 15.76 -14.92
CA LEU A 118 -7.18 16.01 -14.68
C LEU A 118 -7.93 16.09 -16.00
N MET A 119 -9.09 15.46 -16.07
CA MET A 119 -10.05 15.69 -17.13
C MET A 119 -10.93 16.90 -16.74
N PRO A 120 -10.77 18.06 -17.39
CA PRO A 120 -11.56 19.23 -17.03
C PRO A 120 -13.06 19.00 -17.32
N PRO A 121 -13.96 19.51 -16.46
CA PRO A 121 -15.40 19.48 -16.72
C PRO A 121 -15.76 20.36 -17.92
N ALA A 122 -17.01 20.27 -18.40
CA ALA A 122 -17.49 21.09 -19.51
C ALA A 122 -17.25 22.59 -19.23
N TYR A 123 -16.80 23.32 -20.25
CA TYR A 123 -16.51 24.76 -20.21
C TYR A 123 -15.37 25.17 -19.26
N ALA A 124 -14.53 24.20 -18.88
CA ALA A 124 -13.28 24.43 -18.19
C ALA A 124 -12.10 23.95 -19.06
N TRP A 125 -10.97 24.62 -18.93
CA TRP A 125 -9.70 24.20 -19.49
C TRP A 125 -8.73 23.81 -18.38
N TYR A 126 -7.83 22.90 -18.70
CA TYR A 126 -6.79 22.40 -17.79
C TYR A 126 -5.43 22.59 -18.46
N LYS A 127 -4.48 23.18 -17.71
CA LYS A 127 -3.08 23.30 -18.12
C LYS A 127 -2.20 22.80 -16.99
N ARG A 128 -1.29 21.89 -17.32
CA ARG A 128 -0.29 21.37 -16.39
C ARG A 128 1.07 21.99 -16.64
N ASP A 129 1.78 22.27 -15.55
CA ASP A 129 3.21 22.56 -15.54
C ASP A 129 3.88 21.82 -14.37
N GLY A 130 4.41 20.64 -14.64
CA GLY A 130 5.04 19.78 -13.63
C GLY A 130 4.10 19.44 -12.47
N ASP A 131 4.44 19.90 -11.27
CA ASP A 131 3.67 19.68 -10.04
C ASP A 131 2.67 20.82 -9.75
N GLN A 132 2.50 21.74 -10.70
CA GLN A 132 1.45 22.76 -10.67
C GLN A 132 0.46 22.51 -11.80
N ALA A 133 -0.81 22.79 -11.54
CA ALA A 133 -1.84 22.81 -12.56
C ALA A 133 -2.73 24.02 -12.38
N VAL A 134 -3.26 24.52 -13.50
CA VAL A 134 -4.23 25.60 -13.53
C VAL A 134 -5.47 25.09 -14.23
N ILE A 135 -6.61 25.26 -13.57
CA ILE A 135 -7.93 25.05 -14.17
C ILE A 135 -8.58 26.41 -14.30
N GLY A 136 -9.10 26.74 -15.48
CA GLY A 136 -9.86 27.96 -15.68
C GLY A 136 -11.17 27.70 -16.39
N CYS A 137 -12.11 28.63 -16.28
CA CYS A 137 -13.33 28.59 -17.06
C CYS A 137 -13.14 29.25 -18.43
N GLU A 138 -13.91 28.84 -19.42
CA GLU A 138 -13.83 29.37 -20.78
C GLU A 138 -14.51 30.75 -20.91
N TRP A 139 -15.59 30.98 -20.16
CA TRP A 139 -16.41 32.21 -20.25
C TRP A 139 -16.31 33.14 -19.04
N SER A 140 -15.50 32.79 -18.05
CA SER A 140 -15.20 33.68 -16.93
C SER A 140 -13.71 33.75 -16.71
N GLN A 141 -13.22 34.83 -16.10
CA GLN A 141 -11.81 34.97 -15.74
C GLN A 141 -11.45 34.21 -14.45
N LYS A 142 -12.29 33.26 -14.00
CA LYS A 142 -12.05 32.46 -12.80
C LYS A 142 -11.01 31.37 -13.13
N THR A 143 -9.93 31.34 -12.35
CA THR A 143 -8.88 30.32 -12.43
C THR A 143 -8.52 29.81 -11.04
N TRP A 144 -8.21 28.52 -10.96
CA TRP A 144 -7.79 27.84 -9.73
C TRP A 144 -6.43 27.19 -9.95
N HIS A 145 -5.56 27.37 -8.96
CA HIS A 145 -4.23 26.77 -8.94
C HIS A 145 -4.24 25.54 -8.05
N LEU A 146 -3.68 24.45 -8.57
CA LEU A 146 -3.55 23.18 -7.88
C LEU A 146 -2.07 22.83 -7.77
N SER A 147 -1.66 22.31 -6.61
CA SER A 147 -0.31 21.82 -6.38
C SER A 147 -0.34 20.32 -6.10
N CYS A 148 0.54 19.56 -6.75
CA CYS A 148 0.63 18.12 -6.58
C CYS A 148 1.42 17.77 -5.31
N ASN A 149 0.75 17.15 -4.33
CA ASN A 149 1.39 16.68 -3.10
C ASN A 149 1.67 15.19 -3.22
N GLY A 150 2.62 14.83 -4.08
CA GLY A 150 3.12 13.47 -4.29
C GLY A 150 2.17 12.52 -5.03
N ARG A 151 0.90 12.41 -4.61
CA ARG A 151 -0.10 11.50 -5.20
C ARG A 151 -1.42 12.20 -5.57
N SER A 152 -1.76 13.30 -4.91
CA SER A 152 -3.04 14.00 -5.08
C SER A 152 -2.85 15.49 -5.34
N TRP A 153 -3.71 16.04 -6.19
CA TRP A 153 -3.83 17.47 -6.36
C TRP A 153 -4.43 18.11 -5.10
N SER A 154 -3.79 19.17 -4.63
CA SER A 154 -4.26 20.00 -3.52
C SER A 154 -4.72 21.36 -4.06
N GLY A 155 -5.88 21.81 -3.59
CA GLY A 155 -6.51 23.06 -4.02
C GLY A 155 -8.02 22.89 -4.21
N VAL A 156 -8.73 24.01 -4.36
CA VAL A 156 -10.20 24.03 -4.51
C VAL A 156 -10.53 24.40 -5.94
N VAL A 157 -11.36 23.59 -6.59
CA VAL A 157 -11.88 23.87 -7.94
C VAL A 157 -13.33 24.31 -7.80
N GLY A 158 -13.66 25.50 -8.33
CA GLY A 158 -15.03 26.02 -8.33
C GLY A 158 -15.83 25.59 -9.56
N ASN A 159 -17.09 26.01 -9.62
CA ASN A 159 -18.00 25.70 -10.71
C ASN A 159 -17.86 26.67 -11.89
N CYS A 160 -17.80 26.16 -13.12
CA CYS A 160 -17.78 26.94 -14.37
C CYS A 160 -19.15 27.13 -15.04
N SER A 161 -20.24 26.72 -14.38
CA SER A 161 -21.59 26.76 -14.96
C SER A 161 -22.23 28.17 -14.99
N GLU A 162 -21.64 29.16 -14.32
CA GLU A 162 -22.18 30.52 -14.28
C GLU A 162 -21.53 31.40 -15.37
N PRO A 163 -22.32 31.97 -16.30
CA PRO A 163 -21.80 32.94 -17.25
C PRO A 163 -21.34 34.19 -16.50
N ALA A 164 -20.20 34.77 -16.92
CA ALA A 164 -19.81 36.10 -16.48
C ALA A 164 -20.95 37.05 -16.86
N THR A 165 -21.70 37.54 -15.87
CA THR A 165 -22.61 38.66 -16.09
C THR A 165 -21.76 39.81 -16.59
N GLN A 166 -21.88 40.09 -17.88
CA GLN A 166 -21.49 41.37 -18.44
C GLN A 166 -22.24 42.41 -17.61
N GLU A 167 -21.51 43.26 -16.88
CA GLU A 167 -22.06 44.58 -16.61
C GLU A 167 -22.03 45.33 -17.94
N PRO A 168 -23.19 45.79 -18.43
CA PRO A 168 -23.10 47.07 -19.12
C PRO A 168 -24.25 48.03 -18.82
N VAL A 169 -23.90 49.29 -19.03
CA VAL A 169 -24.76 50.45 -19.37
C VAL A 169 -25.28 51.29 -18.20
N ASN A 170 -24.53 52.37 -17.98
CA ASN A 170 -24.99 53.68 -17.52
C ASN A 170 -26.37 54.05 -18.11
N LEU A 171 -27.41 53.99 -17.27
CA LEU A 171 -28.75 54.51 -17.56
C LEU A 171 -28.98 55.80 -16.75
N GLN A 172 -28.27 56.87 -17.12
CA GLN A 172 -28.81 58.21 -16.94
C GLN A 172 -29.93 58.40 -17.97
N LYS A 173 -31.17 58.11 -17.57
CA LYS A 173 -32.33 58.59 -18.30
C LYS A 173 -33.43 58.97 -17.31
N GLU A 174 -33.47 60.27 -17.01
CA GLU A 174 -34.61 60.94 -16.40
C GLU A 174 -35.88 60.65 -17.21
N ARG A 175 -36.91 60.17 -16.50
CA ARG A 175 -38.30 60.43 -16.85
C ARG A 175 -39.03 60.79 -15.58
N GLU A 176 -39.61 61.97 -15.63
CA GLU A 176 -40.35 62.68 -14.60
C GLU A 176 -41.51 61.84 -14.03
N LEU A 177 -41.66 61.89 -12.71
CA LEU A 177 -42.87 61.45 -12.01
C LEU A 177 -43.98 62.51 -12.16
N PRO A 178 -45.26 62.13 -12.32
CA PRO A 178 -46.37 62.95 -11.86
C PRO A 178 -46.57 62.78 -10.34
N PRO A 179 -47.04 63.81 -9.63
CA PRO A 179 -46.96 63.84 -8.17
C PRO A 179 -48.29 63.48 -7.47
N VAL A 180 -48.14 63.00 -6.22
CA VAL A 180 -49.09 62.97 -5.07
C VAL A 180 -50.43 62.21 -5.23
N MET A 181 -51.05 61.62 -4.20
CA MET A 181 -50.96 61.73 -2.73
C MET A 181 -51.53 60.46 -2.07
N ASN A 182 -50.99 60.11 -0.89
CA ASN A 182 -51.59 59.57 0.35
C ASN A 182 -52.89 58.73 0.26
N GLU A 183 -53.03 57.56 0.87
CA GLU A 183 -53.10 57.34 2.34
C GLU A 183 -53.07 55.84 2.71
N LEU A 184 -52.86 55.62 4.01
CA LEU A 184 -52.55 54.39 4.74
C LEU A 184 -53.71 53.38 4.81
N THR A 185 -53.41 52.08 4.83
CA THR A 185 -53.63 51.15 5.98
C THR A 185 -53.46 49.65 5.60
N PRO A 186 -53.17 48.76 6.58
CA PRO A 186 -52.57 47.44 6.33
C PRO A 186 -53.59 46.32 6.10
N ILE A 187 -53.20 45.37 5.25
CA ILE A 187 -53.93 44.14 4.97
C ILE A 187 -53.67 43.13 6.10
N ARG A 188 -54.71 42.82 6.89
CA ARG A 188 -54.87 41.52 7.55
C ARG A 188 -56.05 40.81 6.88
N ILE A 189 -55.79 39.68 6.22
CA ILE A 189 -56.84 38.70 5.93
C ILE A 189 -56.36 37.33 6.39
N TRP A 190 -57.34 36.65 6.97
CA TRP A 190 -57.35 35.41 7.70
C TRP A 190 -57.14 34.18 6.80
N GLU A 191 -56.38 33.23 7.35
CA GLU A 191 -56.60 31.78 7.43
C GLU A 191 -57.65 31.11 6.51
N ARG A 192 -57.24 30.00 5.90
CA ARG A 192 -57.95 28.70 5.96
C ARG A 192 -57.09 27.55 5.37
N PRO A 193 -57.42 26.25 5.62
CA PRO A 193 -56.54 25.35 6.37
C PRO A 193 -56.18 24.02 5.66
N LEU A 194 -55.21 23.32 6.28
CA LEU A 194 -54.90 21.86 6.39
C LEU A 194 -55.64 20.83 5.51
N PRO A 195 -54.95 19.74 5.13
CA PRO A 195 -55.14 18.54 5.94
C PRO A 195 -53.88 17.73 6.27
N ASP A 196 -54.04 17.01 7.38
CA ASP A 196 -53.12 16.17 8.13
C ASP A 196 -52.51 14.98 7.38
N LEU A 197 -51.30 14.59 7.81
CA LEU A 197 -50.71 13.27 7.59
C LEU A 197 -50.50 12.59 8.96
N PRO A 198 -50.83 11.29 9.08
CA PRO A 198 -50.96 10.63 10.38
C PRO A 198 -49.64 10.13 10.96
N ASP A 199 -49.56 10.26 12.29
CA ASP A 199 -48.58 9.69 13.20
C ASP A 199 -48.64 8.15 13.28
N LYS A 200 -47.48 7.54 13.56
CA LYS A 200 -47.36 6.26 14.28
C LYS A 200 -46.00 6.16 14.99
N PRO A 201 -45.89 5.36 16.08
CA PRO A 201 -45.52 5.92 17.38
C PRO A 201 -44.20 5.38 17.93
N LEU A 202 -43.67 6.11 18.92
CA LEU A 202 -42.68 5.64 19.88
C LEU A 202 -43.22 4.46 20.70
N ALA A 203 -42.38 3.47 20.92
CA ALA A 203 -42.49 2.54 22.04
C ALA A 203 -41.19 2.61 22.85
N SER A 204 -41.32 3.11 24.07
CA SER A 204 -40.43 2.89 25.19
C SER A 204 -40.98 1.70 25.99
N ASP A 205 -40.14 0.73 26.36
CA ASP A 205 -40.19 0.21 27.73
C ASP A 205 -38.90 -0.50 28.12
N SER A 206 -38.54 -0.27 29.36
CA SER A 206 -37.46 -0.86 30.14
C SER A 206 -38.01 -2.04 30.94
N THR A 207 -37.25 -3.13 31.10
CA THR A 207 -37.14 -3.85 32.39
C THR A 207 -36.02 -4.88 32.38
N GLU A 208 -35.24 -4.84 33.44
CA GLU A 208 -34.14 -5.72 33.80
C GLU A 208 -34.64 -7.08 34.34
N THR A 209 -33.90 -8.16 34.11
CA THR A 209 -33.69 -9.24 35.11
C THR A 209 -32.40 -10.04 34.79
N TYR A 210 -31.38 -9.90 35.64
CA TYR A 210 -30.23 -10.83 35.84
C TYR A 210 -30.64 -11.96 36.83
N PRO A 211 -29.95 -13.12 37.00
CA PRO A 211 -28.48 -13.33 37.10
C PRO A 211 -27.94 -14.64 36.44
N GLY A 212 -26.65 -14.94 36.29
CA GLY A 212 -25.40 -14.28 36.62
C GLY A 212 -24.17 -15.15 36.26
N THR A 213 -22.97 -14.55 36.38
CA THR A 213 -21.61 -15.14 36.58
C THR A 213 -20.99 -15.95 35.42
N LYS A 214 -19.84 -15.59 34.82
CA LYS A 214 -18.53 -15.24 35.44
C LYS A 214 -17.72 -14.17 34.66
N ARG A 215 -17.10 -13.25 35.42
CA ARG A 215 -16.00 -12.31 35.07
C ARG A 215 -14.69 -13.10 34.82
N GLY A 216 -13.67 -12.67 34.06
CA GLY A 216 -13.30 -11.36 33.51
C GLY A 216 -12.02 -10.79 34.18
N ARG A 217 -11.03 -10.37 33.37
CA ARG A 217 -10.12 -9.17 33.46
C ARG A 217 -8.74 -9.44 32.83
N THR A 218 -8.08 -8.57 32.04
CA THR A 218 -8.34 -7.20 31.50
C THR A 218 -7.22 -6.85 30.50
N PRO A 219 -7.50 -6.14 29.40
CA PRO A 219 -6.56 -5.22 28.73
C PRO A 219 -6.77 -3.79 29.24
N GLY A 220 -5.69 -3.07 29.54
CA GLY A 220 -5.69 -1.67 29.98
C GLY A 220 -5.30 -0.73 28.84
N ASP A 221 -5.95 0.44 28.87
CA ASP A 221 -6.06 1.48 27.84
C ASP A 221 -4.79 2.23 27.45
N GLY A 222 -4.84 2.84 26.25
CA GLY A 222 -4.13 4.08 25.94
C GLY A 222 -3.28 4.05 24.67
N ASP A 223 -3.90 4.17 23.50
CA ASP A 223 -3.62 5.26 22.54
C ASP A 223 -4.30 4.98 21.19
N GLU A 224 -5.21 5.89 20.86
CA GLU A 224 -5.94 5.97 19.60
C GLU A 224 -4.98 6.48 18.50
N ALA A 225 -4.29 5.55 17.84
CA ALA A 225 -3.46 5.89 16.69
C ALA A 225 -4.33 6.13 15.45
N VAL A 226 -4.48 7.41 15.13
CA VAL A 226 -4.90 7.94 13.84
C VAL A 226 -4.19 7.20 12.69
N GLY A 227 -4.97 6.81 11.68
CA GLY A 227 -4.53 6.00 10.55
C GLY A 227 -3.26 6.49 9.86
N VAL A 228 -2.18 5.74 10.08
CA VAL A 228 -1.00 5.67 9.22
C VAL A 228 -1.04 4.28 8.61
N CYS A 229 -0.70 4.13 7.33
CA CYS A 229 -0.42 2.82 6.73
C CYS A 229 0.83 2.20 7.37
N GLY A 230 0.71 1.78 8.64
CA GLY A 230 1.70 0.97 9.32
C GLY A 230 1.56 -0.45 8.84
N LEU A 231 2.61 -0.97 8.22
CA LEU A 231 2.76 -2.41 8.02
C LEU A 231 2.67 -3.05 9.41
N LYS A 232 1.70 -3.94 9.64
CA LYS A 232 1.66 -4.73 10.88
C LYS A 232 2.89 -5.63 10.85
N GLU A 233 3.79 -5.37 11.78
CA GLU A 233 4.98 -6.17 12.03
C GLU A 233 4.68 -7.06 13.22
N ASP A 234 4.76 -8.37 13.01
CA ASP A 234 4.47 -9.40 14.00
C ASP A 234 5.80 -10.01 14.49
N THR A 235 5.97 -10.08 15.81
CA THR A 235 7.11 -10.74 16.44
C THR A 235 6.76 -12.18 16.82
N LEU A 236 7.59 -13.14 16.40
CA LEU A 236 7.43 -14.56 16.68
C LEU A 236 8.68 -15.12 17.38
N ARG A 237 8.46 -15.92 18.42
CA ARG A 237 9.52 -16.65 19.15
C ARG A 237 9.31 -18.14 19.03
N VAL A 238 10.36 -18.87 18.65
CA VAL A 238 10.34 -20.33 18.49
C VAL A 238 11.33 -20.95 19.47
N CYS A 239 10.78 -21.61 20.49
CA CYS A 239 11.57 -22.34 21.48
C CYS A 239 12.25 -23.58 20.88
N PRO A 240 13.36 -24.06 21.47
CA PRO A 240 14.04 -25.23 20.96
C PRO A 240 13.17 -26.50 21.01
N GLY A 241 13.18 -27.26 19.92
CA GLY A 241 12.35 -28.45 19.72
C GLY A 241 11.01 -28.19 19.03
N ASN A 242 10.69 -26.92 18.74
CA ASN A 242 9.49 -26.52 18.02
C ASN A 242 9.79 -26.18 16.55
N PHE A 243 8.73 -25.98 15.77
CA PHE A 243 8.79 -25.56 14.38
C PHE A 243 8.41 -24.08 14.25
N LEU A 244 9.15 -23.37 13.42
CA LEU A 244 8.70 -22.13 12.83
C LEU A 244 7.55 -22.45 11.89
N HIS A 245 6.41 -21.80 12.06
CA HIS A 245 5.28 -21.90 11.15
C HIS A 245 4.67 -20.51 10.96
N ILE A 246 4.75 -20.00 9.73
CA ILE A 246 4.19 -18.69 9.35
C ILE A 246 3.28 -18.90 8.14
N GLN A 247 2.09 -18.31 8.17
CA GLN A 247 1.14 -18.39 7.07
C GLN A 247 0.46 -17.02 6.85
N CYS A 248 0.67 -16.45 5.66
CA CYS A 248 0.01 -15.22 5.23
C CYS A 248 -1.31 -15.50 4.49
N GLN A 249 -2.15 -14.46 4.34
CA GLN A 249 -3.42 -14.57 3.63
C GLN A 249 -3.21 -14.81 2.12
N LEU A 250 -4.29 -15.11 1.39
CA LEU A 250 -4.21 -15.28 -0.06
C LEU A 250 -3.80 -13.96 -0.72
N GLY A 251 -2.75 -14.02 -1.55
CA GLY A 251 -2.20 -12.80 -2.16
C GLY A 251 -1.24 -12.05 -1.25
N GLU A 252 -0.76 -12.65 -0.16
CA GLU A 252 0.28 -12.06 0.70
C GLU A 252 1.53 -12.95 0.72
N VAL A 253 2.68 -12.33 0.93
CA VAL A 253 3.98 -13.01 1.07
C VAL A 253 4.66 -12.57 2.35
N ILE A 254 5.43 -13.47 2.94
CA ILE A 254 6.18 -13.27 4.17
C ILE A 254 7.41 -12.41 3.84
N VAL A 255 7.64 -11.37 4.64
CA VAL A 255 8.82 -10.51 4.59
C VAL A 255 9.36 -10.35 6.02
N PRO A 256 10.38 -11.13 6.39
CA PRO A 256 11.13 -10.93 7.62
C PRO A 256 11.86 -9.58 7.60
N SER A 257 11.88 -8.91 8.75
CA SER A 257 12.55 -7.63 8.96
C SER A 257 13.74 -7.75 9.90
N SER A 258 13.67 -8.68 10.86
CA SER A 258 14.71 -8.98 11.84
C SER A 258 14.63 -10.46 12.19
N ALA A 259 15.79 -11.10 12.39
CA ALA A 259 15.82 -12.43 12.99
C ALA A 259 17.11 -12.66 13.77
N LYS A 260 16.96 -13.15 14.99
CA LYS A 260 18.05 -13.42 15.92
C LYS A 260 17.91 -14.83 16.45
N PHE A 261 19.03 -15.54 16.56
CA PHE A 261 19.06 -16.88 17.15
C PHE A 261 20.09 -16.94 18.28
N GLY A 262 19.65 -17.35 19.46
CA GLY A 262 20.48 -17.29 20.66
C GLY A 262 19.70 -17.45 21.96
N ARG A 263 20.27 -16.93 23.03
CA ARG A 263 19.70 -16.91 24.38
C ARG A 263 19.70 -15.46 24.86
N MET A 264 18.80 -14.65 24.28
CA MET A 264 18.81 -13.19 24.39
C MET A 264 18.31 -12.72 25.75
N GLU A 265 17.16 -13.24 26.20
CA GLU A 265 16.53 -12.82 27.46
C GLU A 265 15.76 -13.95 28.16
N PHE A 266 15.29 -13.66 29.37
CA PHE A 266 14.44 -14.55 30.16
C PHE A 266 13.00 -14.46 29.65
N ASN A 267 12.43 -15.60 29.24
CA ASN A 267 11.09 -15.70 28.68
C ASN A 267 10.57 -17.16 28.78
N ASP A 268 9.46 -17.46 28.12
CA ASP A 268 8.86 -18.80 28.12
C ASP A 268 9.78 -19.91 27.56
N CYS A 269 10.73 -19.55 26.68
CA CYS A 269 11.75 -20.47 26.18
C CYS A 269 12.96 -20.60 27.11
N VAL A 270 13.23 -19.59 27.94
CA VAL A 270 14.40 -19.46 28.81
C VAL A 270 13.97 -19.20 30.25
N LEU A 271 13.74 -20.27 31.00
CA LEU A 271 13.25 -20.24 32.38
C LEU A 271 14.33 -19.96 33.44
N VAL A 272 15.56 -19.68 33.02
CA VAL A 272 16.73 -19.58 33.91
C VAL A 272 17.56 -18.36 33.50
N LYS A 273 17.82 -17.46 34.44
CA LYS A 273 18.46 -16.15 34.18
C LYS A 273 19.97 -16.21 33.96
N GLU A 274 20.62 -17.34 34.22
CA GLU A 274 22.05 -17.48 33.97
C GLU A 274 22.38 -17.63 32.48
N LEU A 275 23.54 -17.10 32.09
CA LEU A 275 24.15 -17.21 30.75
C LEU A 275 23.23 -16.70 29.63
N ILE A 276 22.61 -15.54 29.85
CA ILE A 276 21.76 -14.81 28.91
C ILE A 276 22.55 -13.67 28.23
N GLY A 277 22.12 -13.23 27.04
CA GLY A 277 22.65 -12.08 26.31
C GLY A 277 23.56 -12.46 25.14
N CYS A 278 23.48 -13.70 24.65
CA CYS A 278 24.20 -14.13 23.46
C CYS A 278 23.22 -14.35 22.30
N GLU A 279 23.53 -13.80 21.13
CA GLU A 279 22.70 -13.89 19.94
C GLU A 279 23.52 -13.63 18.69
N ASN A 280 23.07 -14.23 17.58
CA ASN A 280 23.57 -13.93 16.25
C ASN A 280 22.40 -13.50 15.38
N ASP A 281 22.64 -12.51 14.52
CA ASP A 281 21.74 -12.19 13.42
C ASP A 281 21.71 -13.38 12.46
N VAL A 282 20.50 -13.89 12.21
CA VAL A 282 20.24 -15.02 11.31
C VAL A 282 19.16 -14.67 10.28
N LEU A 283 18.92 -13.37 10.05
CA LEU A 283 17.91 -12.89 9.12
C LEU A 283 18.07 -13.50 7.73
N PHE A 284 19.31 -13.68 7.27
CA PHE A 284 19.61 -14.33 5.99
C PHE A 284 19.11 -15.79 5.89
N LEU A 285 19.13 -16.56 6.98
CA LEU A 285 18.61 -17.92 7.00
C LEU A 285 17.09 -17.90 6.90
N VAL A 286 16.45 -17.05 7.70
CA VAL A 286 14.99 -16.88 7.69
C VAL A 286 14.51 -16.34 6.36
N ASP A 287 15.26 -15.42 5.74
CA ASP A 287 14.95 -14.92 4.41
C ASP A 287 14.95 -16.04 3.37
N ARG A 288 16.00 -16.86 3.41
CA ARG A 288 16.12 -17.99 2.48
C ARG A 288 14.99 -19.00 2.66
N TRP A 289 14.52 -19.22 3.88
CA TRP A 289 13.44 -20.16 4.16
C TRP A 289 12.05 -19.59 3.85
N CYS A 290 11.80 -18.33 4.18
CA CYS A 290 10.45 -17.77 4.25
C CYS A 290 10.18 -16.62 3.28
N SER A 291 11.19 -15.85 2.88
CA SER A 291 10.95 -14.59 2.18
C SER A 291 10.34 -14.81 0.80
N GLY A 292 9.28 -14.04 0.53
CA GLY A 292 8.55 -14.11 -0.72
C GLY A 292 7.65 -15.33 -0.88
N GLN A 293 7.56 -16.21 0.13
CA GLN A 293 6.64 -17.35 0.18
C GLN A 293 5.36 -16.97 0.94
N LYS A 294 4.27 -17.70 0.68
CA LYS A 294 2.99 -17.53 1.39
C LYS A 294 3.00 -18.22 2.75
N GLU A 295 3.70 -19.36 2.83
CA GLU A 295 3.77 -20.22 4.00
C GLU A 295 5.22 -20.68 4.16
N CYS A 296 5.70 -20.74 5.40
CA CYS A 296 7.05 -21.14 5.72
C CYS A 296 7.04 -22.08 6.92
N GLU A 297 7.77 -23.20 6.81
CA GLU A 297 7.96 -24.15 7.90
C GLU A 297 9.44 -24.53 8.05
N ALA A 298 9.99 -24.45 9.26
CA ALA A 298 11.37 -24.83 9.54
C ALA A 298 11.55 -25.36 10.97
N SER A 299 12.37 -26.40 11.16
CA SER A 299 12.73 -26.91 12.49
C SER A 299 13.69 -25.96 13.22
N VAL A 300 13.45 -25.71 14.51
CA VAL A 300 14.31 -24.89 15.37
C VAL A 300 14.69 -25.64 16.66
N PRO A 301 15.98 -25.84 16.97
CA PRO A 301 17.15 -25.51 16.15
C PRO A 301 17.32 -26.46 14.96
N ASN A 302 18.14 -26.07 14.00
CA ASN A 302 18.62 -26.92 12.91
C ASN A 302 20.13 -26.70 12.73
N SER A 303 20.77 -27.54 11.91
CA SER A 303 22.23 -27.48 11.70
C SER A 303 22.71 -26.14 11.14
N GLU A 304 21.89 -25.44 10.36
CA GLU A 304 22.26 -24.13 9.80
C GLU A 304 22.31 -23.05 10.88
N LEU A 305 21.34 -23.04 11.79
CA LEU A 305 21.29 -22.13 12.95
C LEU A 305 22.42 -22.40 13.94
N ASP A 306 22.73 -23.68 14.17
CA ASP A 306 23.81 -24.07 15.07
C ASP A 306 25.18 -23.68 14.51
N HIS A 307 25.38 -23.76 13.19
CA HIS A 307 26.60 -23.26 12.55
C HIS A 307 26.68 -21.73 12.52
N ALA A 308 25.54 -21.05 12.33
CA ALA A 308 25.50 -19.59 12.30
C ALA A 308 25.72 -18.95 13.68
N ASN A 309 25.46 -19.67 14.78
CA ASN A 309 25.63 -19.18 16.14
C ASN A 309 26.93 -19.66 16.78
N ASN A 310 27.97 -18.83 16.62
CA ASN A 310 29.29 -19.02 17.22
C ASN A 310 29.48 -18.24 18.54
N ASN A 311 28.58 -17.31 18.89
CA ASN A 311 28.74 -16.44 20.07
C ASN A 311 28.09 -17.02 21.34
N CYS A 312 27.21 -18.02 21.20
CA CYS A 312 26.65 -18.75 22.33
C CYS A 312 27.41 -20.06 22.59
N LEU A 313 27.50 -20.45 23.87
CA LEU A 313 28.00 -21.79 24.23
C LEU A 313 27.06 -22.87 23.69
N GLN A 314 27.62 -23.89 23.04
CA GLN A 314 26.85 -24.88 22.26
C GLN A 314 25.78 -25.62 23.08
N TYR A 315 26.01 -25.83 24.37
CA TYR A 315 25.10 -26.55 25.26
C TYR A 315 23.92 -25.71 25.77
N LEU A 316 23.90 -24.40 25.50
CA LEU A 316 22.79 -23.54 25.91
C LEU A 316 21.55 -23.82 25.06
N ARG A 317 20.40 -23.86 25.72
CA ARG A 317 19.10 -23.83 25.02
C ARG A 317 18.92 -22.45 24.40
N LYS A 318 18.97 -22.43 23.06
CA LYS A 318 18.81 -21.27 22.19
C LYS A 318 17.40 -21.28 21.58
N TYR A 319 16.85 -20.11 21.34
CA TYR A 319 15.57 -19.91 20.65
C TYR A 319 15.76 -18.94 19.48
N LEU A 320 14.82 -18.99 18.54
CA LEU A 320 14.73 -18.04 17.42
C LEU A 320 13.73 -16.96 17.79
N GLU A 321 14.10 -15.71 17.59
CA GLU A 321 13.21 -14.55 17.65
C GLU A 321 13.26 -13.85 16.30
N LEU A 322 12.10 -13.63 15.68
CA LEU A 322 12.01 -12.95 14.40
C LEU A 322 10.86 -11.95 14.38
N ASP A 323 11.05 -10.90 13.61
CA ASP A 323 10.01 -9.94 13.23
C ASP A 323 9.72 -10.11 11.74
N TYR A 324 8.44 -10.11 11.38
CA TYR A 324 8.02 -10.28 9.99
C TYR A 324 6.73 -9.53 9.69
N SER A 325 6.47 -9.32 8.42
CA SER A 325 5.20 -8.77 7.93
C SER A 325 4.67 -9.57 6.75
N CYS A 326 3.35 -9.70 6.67
CA CYS A 326 2.67 -10.21 5.49
C CYS A 326 2.36 -9.06 4.54
N MET A 327 3.04 -9.03 3.38
CA MET A 327 2.84 -7.97 2.40
C MET A 327 2.01 -8.46 1.22
N LYS A 328 1.02 -7.66 0.80
CA LYS A 328 0.15 -7.99 -0.35
C LYS A 328 0.95 -8.04 -1.64
N SER A 329 1.12 -9.25 -2.18
CA SER A 329 1.59 -9.50 -3.53
C SER A 329 0.39 -9.59 -4.49
N LYS A 330 0.49 -8.95 -5.65
CA LYS A 330 -0.54 -9.14 -6.68
C LYS A 330 -0.32 -10.44 -7.42
N LEU A 331 -0.80 -11.54 -6.83
CA LEU A 331 -0.97 -12.83 -7.51
C LEU A 331 -2.08 -12.69 -8.56
N TYR A 332 -1.73 -12.68 -9.84
CA TYR A 332 -2.70 -12.95 -10.90
C TYR A 332 -2.85 -14.47 -11.01
N VAL A 333 -3.95 -15.00 -10.50
CA VAL A 333 -4.34 -16.39 -10.79
C VAL A 333 -4.94 -16.37 -12.20
N PRO A 334 -4.34 -17.04 -13.22
CA PRO A 334 -5.03 -17.25 -14.47
C PRO A 334 -6.32 -18.00 -14.15
N LEU A 335 -7.47 -17.39 -14.42
CA LEU A 335 -8.75 -18.10 -14.43
C LEU A 335 -8.69 -19.14 -15.55
N ASN A 336 -8.17 -20.32 -15.24
CA ASN A 336 -8.23 -21.43 -16.16
C ASN A 336 -9.71 -21.77 -16.35
N ASN A 337 -10.07 -21.82 -17.62
CA ASN A 337 -11.42 -22.00 -18.13
C ASN A 337 -12.22 -23.02 -17.33
N ARG A 338 -13.46 -22.65 -17.04
CA ARG A 338 -14.56 -23.57 -16.76
C ARG A 338 -14.40 -24.81 -17.65
N SER A 339 -14.19 -25.95 -17.02
CA SER A 339 -14.49 -27.25 -17.61
C SER A 339 -15.92 -27.18 -18.11
N ILE A 340 -16.08 -26.96 -19.41
CA ILE A 340 -17.36 -27.10 -20.09
C ILE A 340 -17.70 -28.58 -19.94
N SER A 341 -18.69 -28.86 -19.09
CA SER A 341 -19.43 -30.11 -19.14
C SER A 341 -19.98 -30.26 -20.54
N LYS A 342 -19.47 -31.19 -21.35
CA LYS A 342 -20.16 -31.67 -22.54
C LYS A 342 -19.84 -33.14 -22.79
N TYR A 343 -20.90 -33.92 -22.60
CA TYR A 343 -21.21 -35.28 -23.03
C TYR A 343 -20.55 -36.44 -22.29
#